data_AF-A0A946YRF7-F1
#
_entry.id   AF-A0A946YRF7-F1
#
_cell.length_a   1.000
_cell.length_b   1.000
_cell.length_c   1.000
_cell.angle_alpha   90.00
_cell.angle_beta   90.00
_cell.angle_gamma   90.00
#
_symmetry.space_group_name_H-M   'P 1'
#
loop_
_entity.id
_entity.type
_entity.pdbx_description
1 polymer ?
#
loop_
_entity_poly.entity_id
_entity_poly.type
_entity_poly.pdbx_seq_one_letter_code
_entity_poly.pdbx_strand_id
1 'polypeptide(L)'
;PRINEENFKAMNPLGTVPYFIDGSQRLSESTGICHYLVERYQHDALRIAPDHVEYGDYLNWLYMSDATLTFPQTLVLRYSLFESKDRLNPQVAEDYAKWFIARLKRLDQHLVGREYLCDNRFTIADIAVGFAIYLGRVNNLHGDYSSAISDYLDRVCERAAFKRAGKIGEELSPFIHPELWTMRK
;
A
#
# COMPACT_ATOMS: atom_id res chain seq x y z
N PRO A 1 -0.21 13.87 -12.94
CA PRO A 1 0.25 12.47 -12.78
C PRO A 1 1.61 12.30 -13.46
N ARG A 2 2.51 11.44 -12.95
CA ARG A 2 3.87 11.28 -13.53
C ARG A 2 3.87 10.87 -15.00
N ILE A 3 2.80 10.21 -15.46
CA ILE A 3 2.58 9.88 -16.88
C ILE A 3 2.51 11.12 -17.81
N ASN A 4 2.23 12.31 -17.26
CA ASN A 4 2.17 13.58 -17.98
C ASN A 4 3.46 14.41 -17.82
N GLU A 5 4.45 13.94 -17.06
CA GLU A 5 5.74 14.62 -16.98
C GLU A 5 6.59 14.26 -18.19
N GLU A 6 7.13 15.29 -18.83
CA GLU A 6 8.03 15.15 -19.97
C GLU A 6 9.23 14.27 -19.58
N ASN A 7 9.55 13.28 -20.40
CA ASN A 7 10.61 12.29 -20.19
C ASN A 7 10.42 11.24 -19.08
N PHE A 8 9.36 11.27 -18.25
CA PHE A 8 9.18 10.21 -17.24
C PHE A 8 8.97 8.83 -17.86
N LYS A 9 8.27 8.77 -19.01
CA LYS A 9 8.09 7.52 -19.78
C LYS A 9 9.38 6.96 -20.37
N ALA A 10 10.38 7.81 -20.60
CA ALA A 10 11.70 7.35 -21.03
C ALA A 10 12.45 6.62 -19.89
N MET A 11 12.11 6.94 -18.63
CA MET A 11 12.66 6.30 -17.44
C MET A 11 11.83 5.07 -17.04
N ASN A 12 10.52 5.24 -16.83
CA ASN A 12 9.57 4.17 -16.54
C ASN A 12 8.52 4.09 -17.65
N PRO A 13 8.60 3.10 -18.58
CA PRO A 13 7.65 2.96 -19.67
C PRO A 13 6.18 2.86 -19.22
N LEU A 14 5.92 2.35 -18.02
CA LEU A 14 4.58 2.25 -17.45
C LEU A 14 4.03 3.61 -17.00
N GLY A 15 4.88 4.61 -16.79
CA GLY A 15 4.48 5.93 -16.31
C GLY A 15 3.92 5.95 -14.88
N THR A 16 4.16 4.88 -14.12
CA THR A 16 3.67 4.67 -12.75
C THR A 16 4.73 5.00 -11.71
N VAL A 17 4.28 5.14 -10.46
CA VAL A 17 5.14 5.24 -9.28
C VAL A 17 4.75 4.13 -8.30
N PRO A 18 5.69 3.67 -7.45
CA PRO A 18 7.10 4.09 -7.37
C PRO A 18 7.96 3.64 -8.56
N TYR A 19 9.13 4.25 -8.71
CA TYR A 19 10.19 3.75 -9.59
C TYR A 19 11.53 3.97 -8.89
N PHE A 20 12.27 2.89 -8.66
CA PHE A 20 13.48 2.89 -7.86
C PHE A 20 14.69 2.48 -8.71
N ILE A 21 15.79 3.22 -8.53
CA ILE A 21 17.04 3.06 -9.24
C ILE A 21 18.14 2.77 -8.22
N ASP A 22 18.83 1.65 -8.42
CA ASP A 22 20.02 1.28 -7.64
C ASP A 22 21.08 0.70 -8.58
N GLY A 23 22.09 1.51 -8.92
CA GLY A 23 23.07 1.17 -9.95
C GLY A 23 22.41 0.87 -11.30
N SER A 24 22.54 -0.37 -11.78
CA SER A 24 21.90 -0.84 -13.01
C SER A 24 20.47 -1.36 -12.80
N GLN A 25 20.01 -1.53 -11.56
CA GLN A 25 18.69 -2.06 -11.25
C GLN A 25 17.61 -1.01 -11.47
N ARG A 26 16.44 -1.47 -11.95
CA ARG A 26 15.27 -0.67 -12.27
C ARG A 26 14.03 -1.41 -11.78
N LEU A 27 13.39 -0.89 -10.72
CA LEU A 27 12.30 -1.59 -10.04
C LEU A 27 11.06 -0.69 -9.97
N SER A 28 9.89 -1.25 -10.30
CA SER A 28 8.59 -0.54 -10.28
C SER A 28 7.65 -1.00 -9.16
N GLU A 29 7.77 -2.26 -8.72
CA GLU A 29 6.84 -2.86 -7.77
C GLU A 29 7.19 -2.43 -6.34
N SER A 30 6.29 -1.72 -5.64
CA SER A 30 6.55 -1.16 -4.30
C SER A 30 6.98 -2.22 -3.28
N THR A 31 6.25 -3.34 -3.22
CA THR A 31 6.56 -4.44 -2.31
C THR A 31 7.84 -5.17 -2.73
N GLY A 32 8.05 -5.31 -4.05
CA GLY A 32 9.30 -5.83 -4.61
C GLY A 32 10.51 -4.95 -4.28
N ILE A 33 10.36 -3.63 -4.26
CA ILE A 33 11.40 -2.68 -3.83
C ILE A 33 11.69 -2.87 -2.35
N CYS A 34 10.67 -2.99 -1.50
CA CYS A 34 10.86 -3.27 -0.07
C CYS A 34 11.64 -4.57 0.15
N HIS A 35 11.26 -5.63 -0.57
CA HIS A 35 11.95 -6.92 -0.50
C HIS A 35 13.39 -6.82 -1.01
N TYR A 36 13.61 -6.18 -2.17
CA TYR A 36 14.95 -5.92 -2.70
C TYR A 36 15.85 -5.20 -1.70
N LEU A 37 15.35 -4.13 -1.06
CA LEU A 37 16.13 -3.34 -0.12
C LEU A 37 16.57 -4.17 1.09
N VAL A 38 15.69 -4.98 1.66
CA VAL A 38 16.06 -5.78 2.84
C VAL A 38 17.01 -6.91 2.53
N GLU A 39 16.92 -7.53 1.35
CA GLU A 39 17.85 -8.59 0.92
C GLU A 39 19.20 -8.00 0.47
N ARG A 40 19.17 -6.96 -0.39
CA ARG A 40 20.38 -6.37 -0.98
C ARG A 40 21.28 -5.71 0.07
N TYR A 41 20.67 -5.02 1.03
CA TYR A 41 21.36 -4.27 2.08
C TYR A 41 21.36 -4.98 3.43
N GLN A 42 20.92 -6.25 3.47
CA GLN A 42 20.97 -7.11 4.66
C GLN A 42 20.30 -6.49 5.89
N HIS A 43 19.11 -5.92 5.72
CA HIS A 43 18.30 -5.42 6.82
C HIS A 43 17.55 -6.56 7.52
N ASP A 44 18.31 -7.39 8.25
CA ASP A 44 17.82 -8.59 8.95
C ASP A 44 16.64 -8.29 9.90
N ALA A 45 16.66 -7.12 10.54
CA ALA A 45 15.61 -6.67 11.45
C ALA A 45 14.24 -6.46 10.78
N LEU A 46 14.16 -6.38 9.45
CA LEU A 46 12.92 -6.16 8.70
C LEU A 46 12.52 -7.31 7.77
N ARG A 47 13.38 -8.33 7.62
CA ARG A 47 13.10 -9.51 6.79
C ARG A 47 12.82 -10.75 7.63
N ILE A 48 12.19 -11.73 7.01
CA ILE A 48 12.08 -13.11 7.48
C ILE A 48 12.95 -13.98 6.57
N ALA A 49 13.86 -14.76 7.15
CA ALA A 49 14.77 -15.62 6.39
C ALA A 49 14.03 -16.86 5.84
N PRO A 50 14.48 -17.44 4.71
CA PRO A 50 13.80 -18.60 4.09
C PRO A 50 13.67 -19.84 4.97
N ASP A 51 14.55 -20.03 5.95
CA ASP A 51 14.55 -21.13 6.91
C ASP A 51 13.66 -20.88 8.15
N HIS A 52 13.12 -19.68 8.29
CA HIS A 52 12.18 -19.34 9.37
C HIS A 52 10.80 -19.97 9.12
N VAL A 53 10.17 -20.49 10.17
CA VAL A 53 8.88 -21.20 10.08
C VAL A 53 7.75 -20.35 9.47
N GLU A 54 7.77 -19.04 9.70
CA GLU A 54 6.77 -18.09 9.17
C GLU A 54 7.15 -17.48 7.80
N TYR A 55 8.19 -17.97 7.12
CA TYR A 55 8.61 -17.41 5.81
C TYR A 55 7.51 -17.51 4.75
N GLY A 56 6.74 -18.60 4.75
CA GLY A 56 5.59 -18.76 3.84
C GLY A 56 4.49 -17.73 4.10
N ASP A 57 4.21 -17.41 5.36
CA ASP A 57 3.25 -16.38 5.73
C ASP A 57 3.77 -14.99 5.36
N TYR A 58 5.04 -14.71 5.60
CA TYR A 58 5.70 -13.48 5.19
C TYR A 58 5.56 -13.22 3.68
N LEU A 59 5.85 -14.21 2.83
CA LEU A 59 5.62 -14.10 1.38
C LEU A 59 4.15 -13.86 1.05
N ASN A 60 3.25 -14.62 1.68
CA ASN A 60 1.82 -14.42 1.47
C ASN A 60 1.37 -13.00 1.81
N TRP A 61 1.83 -12.41 2.92
CA TRP A 61 1.49 -11.03 3.27
C TRP A 61 1.99 -10.01 2.25
N LEU A 62 3.23 -10.19 1.77
CA LEU A 62 3.81 -9.33 0.74
C LEU A 62 3.01 -9.37 -0.57
N TYR A 63 2.71 -10.55 -1.12
CA TYR A 63 1.94 -10.62 -2.37
C TYR A 63 0.48 -10.23 -2.17
N MET A 64 -0.09 -10.53 -1.00
CA MET A 64 -1.48 -10.21 -0.69
C MET A 64 -1.71 -8.69 -0.55
N SER A 65 -0.72 -7.92 -0.08
CA SER A 65 -0.86 -6.46 0.02
C SER A 65 -1.23 -5.85 -1.33
N ASP A 66 -0.60 -6.32 -2.41
CA ASP A 66 -0.78 -5.75 -3.74
C ASP A 66 -1.96 -6.42 -4.47
N ALA A 67 -1.91 -7.75 -4.59
CA ALA A 67 -2.83 -8.51 -5.44
C ALA A 67 -4.24 -8.67 -4.84
N THR A 68 -4.37 -8.58 -3.51
CA THR A 68 -5.65 -8.88 -2.83
C THR A 68 -6.22 -7.68 -2.09
N LEU A 69 -5.38 -6.88 -1.42
CA LEU A 69 -5.84 -5.76 -0.61
C LEU A 69 -5.86 -4.44 -1.39
N THR A 70 -4.78 -4.11 -2.11
CA THR A 70 -4.70 -2.85 -2.86
C THR A 70 -5.50 -2.90 -4.16
N PHE A 71 -5.51 -4.04 -4.85
CA PHE A 71 -6.20 -4.17 -6.14
C PHE A 71 -7.67 -3.71 -6.11
N PRO A 72 -8.55 -4.16 -5.19
CA PRO A 72 -9.94 -3.71 -5.19
C PRO A 72 -10.07 -2.20 -4.98
N GLN A 73 -9.22 -1.62 -4.13
CA GLN A 73 -9.19 -0.18 -3.87
C GLN A 73 -8.82 0.64 -5.11
N THR A 74 -8.02 0.08 -6.03
CA THR A 74 -7.71 0.75 -7.30
C THR A 74 -8.96 0.95 -8.16
N LEU A 75 -9.93 0.03 -8.11
CA LEU A 75 -11.20 0.19 -8.82
C LEU A 75 -12.11 1.19 -8.11
N VAL A 76 -12.13 1.17 -6.77
CA VAL A 76 -12.81 2.20 -5.97
C VAL A 76 -12.34 3.59 -6.42
N LEU A 77 -11.03 3.84 -6.38
CA LEU A 77 -10.44 5.12 -6.78
C LEU A 77 -10.70 5.44 -8.26
N ARG A 78 -10.54 4.47 -9.15
CA ARG A 78 -10.72 4.68 -10.58
C ARG A 78 -12.14 5.16 -10.90
N TYR A 79 -13.15 4.45 -10.40
CA TYR A 79 -14.54 4.71 -10.77
C TYR A 79 -15.27 5.71 -9.87
N SER A 80 -14.68 6.11 -8.74
CA SER A 80 -15.19 7.21 -7.91
C SER A 80 -14.49 8.55 -8.16
N LEU A 81 -13.24 8.55 -8.66
CA LEU A 81 -12.41 9.75 -8.70
C LEU A 81 -11.65 9.97 -10.02
N PHE A 82 -11.03 8.94 -10.60
CA PHE A 82 -10.07 9.15 -11.70
C PHE A 82 -10.66 9.13 -13.12
N GLU A 83 -11.80 8.47 -13.32
CA GLU A 83 -12.48 8.48 -14.62
C GLU A 83 -13.17 9.83 -14.91
N SER A 84 -13.48 10.08 -16.19
CA SER A 84 -14.27 11.25 -16.58
C SER A 84 -15.68 11.16 -15.99
N LYS A 85 -16.38 12.31 -15.85
CA LYS A 85 -17.69 12.36 -15.17
C LYS A 85 -18.72 11.39 -15.77
N ASP A 86 -18.66 11.17 -17.07
CA ASP A 86 -19.50 10.22 -17.83
C ASP A 86 -19.09 8.75 -17.66
N ARG A 87 -17.89 8.48 -17.15
CA ARG A 87 -17.31 7.15 -16.93
C ARG A 87 -17.17 6.75 -15.46
N LEU A 88 -17.45 7.67 -14.53
CA LEU A 88 -17.61 7.33 -13.12
C LEU A 88 -18.70 6.27 -12.97
N ASN A 89 -18.46 5.30 -12.10
CA ASN A 89 -19.38 4.18 -11.89
C ASN A 89 -19.50 3.88 -10.39
N PRO A 90 -20.48 4.50 -9.70
CA PRO A 90 -20.66 4.31 -8.26
C PRO A 90 -20.90 2.86 -7.85
N GLN A 91 -21.62 2.08 -8.68
CA GLN A 91 -21.89 0.67 -8.40
C GLN A 91 -20.59 -0.15 -8.36
N VAL A 92 -19.71 0.04 -9.34
CA VAL A 92 -18.40 -0.65 -9.35
C VAL A 92 -17.56 -0.24 -8.15
N ALA A 93 -17.56 1.05 -7.80
CA ALA A 93 -16.83 1.50 -6.62
C ALA A 93 -17.38 0.86 -5.33
N GLU A 94 -18.70 0.79 -5.16
CA GLU A 94 -19.33 0.17 -3.99
C GLU A 94 -19.05 -1.34 -3.91
N ASP A 95 -19.17 -2.07 -5.02
CA ASP A 95 -18.94 -3.52 -5.06
C ASP A 95 -17.49 -3.88 -4.72
N TYR A 96 -16.53 -3.12 -5.23
CA TYR A 96 -15.11 -3.35 -4.94
C TYR A 96 -14.69 -2.84 -3.55
N ALA A 97 -15.39 -1.85 -2.98
CA ALA A 97 -15.23 -1.49 -1.57
C ALA A 97 -15.65 -2.64 -0.66
N LYS A 98 -16.83 -3.24 -0.91
CA LYS A 98 -17.28 -4.45 -0.18
C LYS A 98 -16.31 -5.62 -0.37
N TRP A 99 -15.76 -5.79 -1.57
CA TRP A 99 -14.77 -6.82 -1.83
C TRP A 99 -13.48 -6.60 -1.01
N PHE A 100 -12.95 -5.37 -0.96
CA PHE A 100 -11.81 -5.03 -0.11
C PHE A 100 -12.07 -5.41 1.36
N ILE A 101 -13.19 -4.97 1.94
CA ILE A 101 -13.55 -5.27 3.34
C ILE A 101 -13.65 -6.79 3.57
N ALA A 102 -14.25 -7.53 2.64
CA ALA A 102 -14.35 -8.99 2.76
C ALA A 102 -12.98 -9.69 2.82
N ARG A 103 -11.93 -9.13 2.19
CA ARG A 103 -10.57 -9.67 2.24
C ARG A 103 -9.86 -9.42 3.58
N LEU A 104 -10.26 -8.39 4.32
CA LEU A 104 -9.71 -8.09 5.63
C LEU A 104 -10.01 -9.16 6.68
N LYS A 105 -10.99 -10.04 6.46
CA LYS A 105 -11.30 -11.16 7.35
C LYS A 105 -10.10 -12.06 7.67
N ARG A 106 -9.20 -12.28 6.70
CA ARG A 106 -7.97 -13.06 6.95
C ARG A 106 -7.04 -12.31 7.91
N LEU A 107 -6.90 -11.01 7.73
CA LEU A 107 -6.07 -10.17 8.58
C LEU A 107 -6.63 -10.11 10.01
N ASP A 108 -7.95 -9.94 10.15
CA ASP A 108 -8.62 -9.97 11.46
C ASP A 108 -8.29 -11.23 12.25
N GLN A 109 -8.44 -12.38 11.61
CA GLN A 109 -8.15 -13.67 12.23
C GLN A 109 -6.67 -13.82 12.59
N HIS A 110 -5.79 -13.30 11.73
CA HIS A 110 -4.34 -13.37 11.97
C HIS A 110 -3.90 -12.48 13.14
N LEU A 111 -4.51 -11.30 13.30
CA LEU A 111 -4.16 -10.34 14.36
C LEU A 111 -4.61 -10.78 15.77
N VAL A 112 -5.40 -11.85 15.90
CA VAL A 112 -5.80 -12.37 17.22
C VAL A 112 -4.56 -12.82 17.99
N GLY A 113 -4.23 -12.08 19.05
CA GLY A 113 -3.06 -12.36 19.89
C GLY A 113 -1.72 -12.00 19.27
N ARG A 114 -1.70 -11.25 18.15
CA ARG A 114 -0.48 -10.83 17.47
C ARG A 114 -0.38 -9.31 17.39
N GLU A 115 0.82 -8.79 17.63
CA GLU A 115 1.10 -7.36 17.46
C GLU A 115 1.47 -7.00 16.02
N TYR A 116 2.19 -7.91 15.34
CA TYR A 116 2.69 -7.78 13.97
C TYR A 116 2.46 -9.06 13.19
N LEU A 117 2.61 -8.98 11.87
CA LEU A 117 2.24 -10.07 10.96
C LEU A 117 3.18 -11.28 11.03
N CYS A 118 4.46 -11.07 11.31
CA CYS A 118 5.46 -12.13 11.34
C CYS A 118 6.43 -11.96 12.51
N ASP A 119 6.88 -13.08 13.07
CA ASP A 119 7.96 -13.20 14.06
C ASP A 119 7.78 -12.31 15.30
N ASN A 120 6.52 -12.00 15.63
CA ASN A 120 6.13 -11.06 16.70
C ASN A 120 6.89 -9.73 16.67
N ARG A 121 7.32 -9.28 15.48
CA ARG A 121 8.05 -8.02 15.30
C ARG A 121 7.66 -7.35 13.99
N PHE A 122 7.96 -6.06 13.90
CA PHE A 122 7.72 -5.30 12.69
C PHE A 122 8.67 -5.71 11.56
N THR A 123 8.13 -6.04 10.40
CA THR A 123 8.84 -6.44 9.18
C THR A 123 8.33 -5.67 7.96
N ILE A 124 8.88 -5.93 6.77
CA ILE A 124 8.31 -5.37 5.54
C ILE A 124 6.91 -5.91 5.20
N ALA A 125 6.48 -7.03 5.79
CA ALA A 125 5.09 -7.48 5.66
C ALA A 125 4.14 -6.43 6.28
N ASP A 126 4.51 -5.88 7.44
CA ASP A 126 3.73 -4.84 8.11
C ASP A 126 3.76 -3.51 7.35
N ILE A 127 4.87 -3.20 6.66
CA ILE A 127 4.94 -2.03 5.76
C ILE A 127 3.96 -2.20 4.59
N ALA A 128 4.00 -3.35 3.90
CA ALA A 128 3.22 -3.58 2.69
C ALA A 128 1.71 -3.64 3.01
N VAL A 129 1.34 -4.45 3.99
CA VAL A 129 -0.06 -4.60 4.43
C VAL A 129 -0.55 -3.34 5.16
N GLY A 130 0.31 -2.71 5.97
CA GLY A 130 -0.02 -1.45 6.63
C GLY A 130 -0.36 -0.35 5.64
N PHE A 131 0.39 -0.22 4.54
CA PHE A 131 0.04 0.71 3.46
C PHE A 131 -1.30 0.36 2.80
N ALA A 132 -1.56 -0.92 2.50
CA ALA A 132 -2.82 -1.32 1.88
C ALA A 132 -4.05 -0.97 2.75
N ILE A 133 -3.95 -1.10 4.08
CA ILE A 133 -5.03 -0.75 5.01
C ILE A 133 -5.10 0.79 5.21
N TYR A 134 -3.94 1.45 5.27
CA TYR A 134 -3.86 2.91 5.33
C TYR A 134 -4.53 3.55 4.11
N LEU A 135 -4.32 3.00 2.91
CA LEU A 135 -5.01 3.44 1.70
C LEU A 135 -6.53 3.33 1.83
N GLY A 136 -7.03 2.28 2.47
CA GLY A 136 -8.46 2.14 2.72
C GLY A 136 -8.98 3.21 3.67
N ARG A 137 -8.16 3.65 4.65
CA ARG A 137 -8.47 4.82 5.49
C ARG A 137 -8.54 6.10 4.66
N VAL A 138 -7.57 6.35 3.80
CA VAL A 138 -7.53 7.49 2.87
C VAL A 138 -8.73 7.49 1.90
N ASN A 139 -9.18 6.30 1.49
CA ASN A 139 -10.34 6.10 0.62
C ASN A 139 -11.69 6.10 1.37
N ASN A 140 -11.71 6.47 2.66
CA ASN A 140 -12.90 6.46 3.51
C ASN A 140 -13.61 5.10 3.64
N LEU A 141 -12.86 4.00 3.54
CA LEU A 141 -13.36 2.63 3.70
C LEU A 141 -13.19 2.08 5.13
N HIS A 142 -12.58 2.85 6.03
CA HIS A 142 -12.21 2.40 7.37
C HIS A 142 -13.38 2.26 8.35
N GLY A 143 -14.59 2.70 7.99
CA GLY A 143 -15.78 2.58 8.84
C GLY A 143 -16.17 1.13 9.15
N ASP A 144 -15.78 0.18 8.28
CA ASP A 144 -16.04 -1.25 8.43
C ASP A 144 -14.81 -2.03 8.95
N TYR A 145 -13.76 -1.34 9.41
CA TYR A 145 -12.62 -2.01 10.04
C TYR A 145 -13.01 -2.53 11.41
N SER A 146 -12.52 -3.72 11.75
CA SER A 146 -12.58 -4.18 13.14
C SER A 146 -11.70 -3.28 14.04
N SER A 147 -11.90 -3.41 15.35
CA SER A 147 -10.98 -2.79 16.32
C SER A 147 -9.56 -3.34 16.17
N ALA A 148 -9.38 -4.63 15.94
CA ALA A 148 -8.07 -5.25 15.78
C ALA A 148 -7.29 -4.66 14.60
N ILE A 149 -7.94 -4.45 13.45
CA ILE A 149 -7.33 -3.82 12.28
C ILE A 149 -7.04 -2.35 12.54
N SER A 150 -7.97 -1.65 13.20
CA SER A 150 -7.80 -0.22 13.53
C SER A 150 -6.60 -0.02 14.46
N ASP A 151 -6.52 -0.80 15.54
CA ASP A 151 -5.43 -0.78 16.51
C ASP A 151 -4.08 -1.16 15.88
N TYR A 152 -4.08 -2.17 15.01
CA TYR A 152 -2.89 -2.55 14.24
C TYR A 152 -2.42 -1.42 13.32
N LEU A 153 -3.34 -0.82 12.55
CA LEU A 153 -3.00 0.28 11.65
C LEU A 153 -2.48 1.49 12.43
N ASP A 154 -3.12 1.86 13.54
CA ASP A 154 -2.68 2.99 14.36
C ASP A 154 -1.27 2.76 14.90
N ARG A 155 -0.95 1.54 15.35
CA ARG A 155 0.40 1.15 15.77
C ARG A 155 1.43 1.30 14.66
N VAL A 156 1.09 0.88 13.44
CA VAL A 156 1.97 1.03 12.26
C VAL A 156 2.18 2.52 11.93
N CYS A 157 1.11 3.32 11.94
CA CYS A 157 1.16 4.76 11.66
C CYS A 157 1.87 5.58 12.75
N GLU A 158 1.86 5.11 14.00
CA GLU A 158 2.52 5.79 15.12
C GLU A 158 4.06 5.73 15.04
N ARG A 159 4.61 4.80 14.25
CA ARG A 159 6.05 4.64 14.06
C ARG A 159 6.66 5.93 13.52
N ALA A 160 7.77 6.38 14.15
CA ALA A 160 8.48 7.59 13.73
C ALA A 160 8.88 7.58 12.24
N ALA A 161 9.19 6.40 11.68
CA ALA A 161 9.51 6.26 10.25
C ALA A 161 8.30 6.56 9.35
N PHE A 162 7.10 6.11 9.72
CA PHE A 162 5.87 6.42 8.99
C PHE A 162 5.61 7.93 8.99
N LYS A 163 5.68 8.56 10.17
CA LYS A 163 5.50 10.01 10.33
C LYS A 163 6.52 10.83 9.54
N ARG A 164 7.78 10.36 9.45
CA ARG A 164 8.80 11.01 8.60
C ARG A 164 8.51 10.83 7.12
N ALA A 165 8.10 9.63 6.69
CA ALA A 165 7.79 9.35 5.29
C ALA A 165 6.58 10.16 4.80
N GLY A 166 5.54 10.33 5.63
CA GLY A 166 4.34 11.10 5.30
C GLY A 166 4.60 12.58 4.99
N LYS A 167 5.70 13.15 5.51
CA LYS A 167 6.11 14.52 5.20
C LYS A 167 6.76 14.68 3.81
N ILE A 168 7.16 13.57 3.19
CA ILE A 168 7.85 13.60 1.89
C ILE A 168 6.79 13.76 0.80
N GLY A 169 6.76 14.94 0.17
CA GLY A 169 5.80 15.24 -0.89
C GLY A 169 4.37 15.46 -0.37
N GLU A 170 4.21 15.78 0.92
CA GLU A 170 2.93 16.10 1.56
C GLU A 170 2.24 17.26 0.83
N GLU A 171 3.01 18.30 0.49
CA GLU A 171 2.60 19.48 -0.25
C GLU A 171 2.14 19.18 -1.69
N LEU A 172 2.45 17.97 -2.19
CA LEU A 172 2.05 17.49 -3.52
C LEU A 172 0.93 16.44 -3.45
N SER A 173 0.46 16.08 -2.24
CA SER A 173 -0.54 15.04 -2.04
C SER A 173 -1.95 15.56 -2.31
N PRO A 174 -2.63 15.10 -3.36
CA PRO A 174 -3.98 15.56 -3.65
C PRO A 174 -5.02 14.98 -2.67
N PHE A 175 -4.64 14.02 -1.84
CA PHE A 175 -5.47 13.50 -0.75
C PHE A 175 -5.47 14.43 0.48
N ILE A 176 -4.43 15.25 0.65
CA ILE A 176 -4.31 16.27 1.71
C ILE A 176 -4.76 17.64 1.18
N HIS A 177 -4.45 17.91 -0.09
CA HIS A 177 -4.73 19.14 -0.81
C HIS A 177 -5.65 18.86 -2.01
N PRO A 178 -6.98 18.70 -1.81
CA PRO A 178 -7.92 18.28 -2.85
C PRO A 178 -7.94 19.19 -4.10
N GLU A 179 -7.55 20.45 -3.97
CA GLU A 179 -7.37 21.39 -5.07
C GLU A 179 -6.35 20.90 -6.11
N LEU A 180 -5.39 20.06 -5.73
CA LEU A 180 -4.40 19.50 -6.65
C LEU A 180 -5.00 18.48 -7.63
N TRP A 181 -6.22 17.96 -7.37
CA TRP A 181 -6.94 17.12 -8.33
C TRP A 181 -7.35 17.88 -9.60
N THR A 182 -7.60 19.19 -9.49
CA THR A 182 -8.14 20.00 -10.59
C THR A 182 -7.07 20.82 -11.32
N MET A 183 -5.93 21.12 -10.69
CA MET A 183 -4.84 21.93 -11.27
C MET A 183 -4.02 21.22 -12.37
N ARG A 184 -4.17 19.91 -12.55
CA ARG A 184 -3.38 19.11 -13.51
C ARG A 184 -4.18 18.64 -14.73
N LYS A 185 -5.36 19.23 -14.98
CA LYS A 185 -6.15 19.04 -16.20
C LYS A 185 -5.88 20.14 -17.21
#